data_AF-A0A9P5NDA4-F1
#
_entry.id   AF-A0A9P5NDA4-F1
#
_cell.length_a   1.000
_cell.length_b   1.000
_cell.length_c   1.000
_cell.angle_alpha   90.00
_cell.angle_beta   90.00
_cell.angle_gamma   90.00
#
_symmetry.space_group_name_H-M   'P 1'
#
loop_
_entity.id
_entity.type
_entity.pdbx_description
1 polymer ?
#
loop_
_entity_poly.entity_id
_entity_poly.type
_entity_poly.pdbx_seq_one_letter_code
_entity_poly.pdbx_strand_id
1 'polypeptide(L)'
;MKPSQTTSVKGSFPLPQSTPVRTVMAAFNANLPTSFMTSPTTHSHAQVTASGGTETRPSTPLAPTTPSRRRLREPEIDPDLYTPTKRMRILYSGLASTSSGSFLVSKVKLTSSMPIIDPILESMPPLQAPDWTLAYQSPNSQKTRQQLQEENGVLRTNLQMAHIHVHAQDGIIEGAHATMVVQNIHLRKLNGALYAKETDKSSDRTFTIDTSKATVYTKDDIRNGIYEKQQRKAAAAAEKKSRQDARVAKKGARAKLEEEWKAIKVRHEKAVELWKLDCEKRASEGVLKKDMPKKPKLQRKPKLPPSLEETVDDEEVDDEEDDENELD
;
A
#
# COMPACT_ATOMS: atom_id res chain seq x y z
N MET A 1 -28.13 9.80 -32.58
CA MET A 1 -26.79 9.76 -31.94
C MET A 1 -26.77 8.54 -31.02
N LYS A 2 -25.78 7.65 -31.16
CA LYS A 2 -25.66 6.48 -30.26
C LYS A 2 -24.93 6.91 -28.97
N PRO A 3 -25.34 6.44 -27.78
CA PRO A 3 -24.62 6.71 -26.54
C PRO A 3 -23.25 6.05 -26.55
N SER A 4 -22.25 6.71 -25.98
CA SER A 4 -20.88 6.21 -25.84
C SER A 4 -20.84 4.94 -24.99
N GLN A 5 -20.13 3.90 -25.47
CA GLN A 5 -19.87 2.69 -24.70
C GLN A 5 -19.03 3.02 -23.46
N THR A 6 -19.39 2.44 -22.33
CA THR A 6 -18.63 2.51 -21.07
C THR A 6 -17.28 1.83 -21.24
N THR A 7 -16.24 2.61 -21.53
CA THR A 7 -14.85 2.13 -21.49
C THR A 7 -14.50 1.77 -20.05
N SER A 8 -14.22 0.50 -19.81
CA SER A 8 -13.82 -0.06 -18.51
C SER A 8 -12.65 0.74 -17.92
N VAL A 9 -12.90 1.44 -16.81
CA VAL A 9 -11.89 2.15 -16.00
C VAL A 9 -11.23 1.19 -14.99
N LYS A 10 -11.15 -0.12 -15.31
CA LYS A 10 -10.25 -1.02 -14.58
C LYS A 10 -8.83 -0.84 -15.11
N GLY A 11 -8.27 0.33 -14.85
CA GLY A 11 -6.82 0.47 -14.81
C GLY A 11 -6.32 -0.48 -13.72
N SER A 12 -5.43 -1.40 -14.06
CA SER A 12 -4.78 -2.30 -13.11
C SER A 12 -3.94 -1.47 -12.13
N PHE A 13 -4.60 -0.97 -11.09
CA PHE A 13 -3.98 -0.29 -9.97
C PHE A 13 -3.67 -1.35 -8.90
N PRO A 14 -2.47 -1.31 -8.30
CA PRO A 14 -1.44 -0.28 -8.45
C PRO A 14 -0.55 -0.49 -9.69
N LEU A 15 -0.26 0.62 -10.39
CA LEU A 15 0.81 0.66 -11.39
C LEU A 15 2.10 0.10 -10.74
N PRO A 16 2.79 -0.87 -11.39
CA PRO A 16 4.01 -1.43 -10.84
C PRO A 16 5.03 -0.30 -10.67
N GLN A 17 5.29 0.07 -9.41
CA GLN A 17 6.35 1.04 -9.09
C GLN A 17 7.68 0.47 -9.53
N SER A 18 8.53 1.29 -10.15
CA SER A 18 9.88 0.89 -10.56
C SER A 18 10.67 0.42 -9.33
N THR A 19 11.59 -0.53 -9.54
CA THR A 19 12.40 -1.15 -8.48
C THR A 19 13.07 -0.10 -7.57
N PRO A 20 13.64 1.01 -8.07
CA PRO A 20 14.22 2.06 -7.23
C PRO A 20 13.21 2.71 -6.26
N VAL A 21 11.99 3.01 -6.73
CA VAL A 21 10.94 3.58 -5.89
C VAL A 21 10.55 2.61 -4.77
N ARG A 22 10.45 1.31 -5.08
CA ARG A 22 10.20 0.28 -4.07
C ARG A 22 11.32 0.19 -3.04
N THR A 23 12.58 0.31 -3.45
CA THR A 23 13.74 0.31 -2.55
C THR A 23 13.74 1.53 -1.62
N VAL A 24 13.41 2.71 -2.15
CA VAL A 24 13.28 3.93 -1.33
C VAL A 24 12.14 3.76 -0.32
N MET A 25 10.96 3.31 -0.76
CA MET A 25 9.83 3.04 0.14
C MET A 25 10.21 2.02 1.22
N ALA A 26 10.92 0.95 0.87
CA ALA A 26 11.41 -0.05 1.83
C ALA A 26 12.41 0.55 2.83
N ALA A 27 13.32 1.41 2.38
CA ALA A 27 14.29 2.07 3.25
C ALA A 27 13.62 3.02 4.26
N PHE A 28 12.59 3.76 3.84
CA PHE A 28 11.79 4.59 4.73
C PHE A 28 10.97 3.75 5.72
N ASN A 29 10.35 2.66 5.26
CA ASN A 29 9.57 1.76 6.13
C ASN A 29 10.44 1.04 7.16
N ALA A 30 11.66 0.64 6.79
CA ALA A 30 12.60 -0.03 7.71
C ALA A 30 13.18 0.92 8.76
N ASN A 31 13.16 2.23 8.52
CA ASN A 31 13.73 3.24 9.42
C ASN A 31 12.65 4.20 9.88
N LEU A 32 11.65 3.71 10.61
CA LEU A 32 10.57 4.55 11.13
C LEU A 32 11.14 5.71 11.97
N PRO A 33 10.69 6.95 11.73
CA PRO A 33 11.18 8.09 12.47
C PRO A 33 10.77 7.97 13.95
N THR A 34 11.73 8.08 14.86
CA THR A 34 11.46 8.03 16.29
C THR A 34 10.74 9.30 16.75
N SER A 35 10.02 9.24 17.88
CA SER A 35 9.35 10.40 18.49
C SER A 35 10.31 11.58 18.70
N PHE A 36 11.58 11.30 19.01
CA PHE A 36 12.62 12.30 19.14
C PHE A 36 12.89 13.07 17.84
N MET A 37 12.86 12.40 16.68
CA MET A 37 13.11 13.02 15.36
C MET A 37 11.91 13.80 14.81
N THR A 38 10.71 13.46 15.27
CA THR A 38 9.46 14.09 14.80
C THR A 38 9.01 15.23 15.69
N SER A 39 9.62 15.39 16.87
CA SER A 39 9.25 16.44 17.82
C SER A 39 9.67 17.82 17.31
N PRO A 40 8.73 18.77 17.13
CA PRO A 40 9.05 20.13 16.68
C PRO A 40 9.92 20.89 17.68
N THR A 41 9.85 20.55 18.98
CA THR A 41 10.67 21.18 20.03
C THR A 41 12.13 20.72 20.02
N THR A 42 12.43 19.54 19.47
CA THR A 42 13.83 19.06 19.33
C THR A 42 14.56 19.81 18.23
N HIS A 43 13.83 20.30 17.23
CA HIS A 43 14.40 20.91 16.01
C HIS A 43 14.07 22.40 15.87
N SER A 44 13.32 22.99 16.80
CA SER A 44 13.06 24.43 16.81
C SER A 44 14.39 25.18 16.91
N HIS A 45 14.85 25.70 15.77
CA HIS A 45 15.94 26.63 15.70
C HIS A 45 15.53 27.80 16.59
N ALA A 46 16.21 28.01 17.71
CA ALA A 46 16.04 29.24 18.48
C ALA A 46 16.40 30.37 17.53
N GLN A 47 15.38 31.01 16.95
CA GLN A 47 15.56 32.18 16.10
C GLN A 47 16.33 33.17 16.95
N VAL A 48 17.57 33.45 16.52
CA VAL A 48 18.34 34.54 17.07
C VAL A 48 17.62 35.79 16.58
N THR A 49 16.60 36.20 17.33
CA THR A 49 16.09 37.57 17.22
C THR A 49 17.26 38.44 17.61
N ALA A 50 17.94 38.99 16.61
CA ALA A 50 18.92 40.05 16.79
C ALA A 50 18.17 41.28 17.30
N SER A 51 17.85 41.29 18.59
CA SER A 51 17.41 42.48 19.30
C SER A 51 18.66 43.33 19.50
N GLY A 52 18.95 44.18 18.50
CA GLY A 52 19.79 45.35 18.73
C GLY A 52 19.08 46.29 19.71
N GLY A 53 19.82 46.80 20.70
CA GLY A 53 19.46 48.06 21.36
C GLY A 53 19.13 48.00 22.85
N THR A 54 20.17 48.17 23.66
CA THR A 54 20.29 49.05 24.85
C THR A 54 19.52 48.81 26.16
N GLU A 55 20.35 48.71 27.22
CA GLU A 55 20.20 49.29 28.56
C GLU A 55 19.65 48.47 29.76
N THR A 56 20.62 47.99 30.54
CA THR A 56 20.79 48.16 32.01
C THR A 56 19.65 47.78 32.97
N ARG A 57 19.78 46.59 33.60
CA ARG A 57 19.43 46.39 35.03
C ARG A 57 20.26 45.27 35.68
N PRO A 58 20.48 45.31 37.01
CA PRO A 58 21.53 44.55 37.67
C PRO A 58 21.09 43.15 38.13
N SER A 59 22.00 42.21 37.86
CA SER A 59 22.47 41.10 38.70
C SER A 59 21.46 40.35 39.56
N THR A 60 20.95 39.25 39.01
CA THR A 60 20.47 38.08 39.78
C THR A 60 21.45 36.92 39.56
N PRO A 61 21.77 36.08 40.57
CA PRO A 61 22.83 35.08 40.45
C PRO A 61 22.47 34.02 39.41
N LEU A 62 23.35 33.89 38.40
CA LEU A 62 23.28 32.90 37.34
C LEU A 62 23.39 31.48 37.93
N ALA A 63 22.36 30.66 37.68
CA ALA A 63 22.52 29.21 37.66
C ALA A 63 23.58 28.84 36.59
N PRO A 64 24.37 27.76 36.79
CA PRO A 64 25.39 27.36 35.81
C PRO A 64 24.72 26.97 34.49
N THR A 65 24.75 27.89 33.53
CA THR A 65 24.30 27.66 32.17
C THR A 65 25.27 26.67 31.55
N THR A 66 24.82 25.42 31.44
CA THR A 66 25.54 24.40 30.67
C THR A 66 25.65 24.91 29.23
N PRO A 67 26.85 24.89 28.61
CA PRO A 67 27.02 25.37 27.25
C PRO A 67 26.20 24.47 26.32
N SER A 68 25.00 24.94 25.95
CA SER A 68 24.18 24.33 24.92
C SER A 68 24.96 24.47 23.62
N ARG A 69 25.60 23.36 23.23
CA ARG A 69 26.43 23.23 22.03
C ARG A 69 25.50 23.36 20.82
N ARG A 70 25.16 24.59 20.45
CA ARG A 70 24.49 24.91 19.19
C ARG A 70 25.39 24.40 18.07
N ARG A 71 25.05 23.23 17.52
CA ARG A 71 25.71 22.73 16.33
C ARG A 71 25.25 23.61 15.19
N LEU A 72 26.09 24.59 14.82
CA LEU A 72 26.01 25.22 13.51
C LEU A 72 26.07 24.05 12.51
N ARG A 73 24.98 23.78 11.79
CA ARG A 73 25.04 22.89 10.65
C ARG A 73 25.78 23.66 9.57
N GLU A 74 27.03 23.28 9.31
CA GLU A 74 27.70 23.70 8.08
C GLU A 74 26.85 23.18 6.90
N PRO A 75 26.43 24.06 5.97
CA PRO A 75 25.56 23.69 4.85
C PRO A 75 26.25 22.76 3.83
N GLU A 76 27.54 22.48 4.01
CA GLU A 76 28.42 21.86 3.01
C GLU A 76 29.18 20.67 3.59
N ILE A 77 28.57 19.90 4.50
CA ILE A 77 29.15 18.62 4.92
C ILE A 77 28.80 17.59 3.87
N ASP A 78 29.84 17.01 3.27
CA ASP A 78 29.73 15.90 2.32
C ASP A 78 28.78 14.82 2.87
N PRO A 79 27.65 14.54 2.18
CA PRO A 79 26.70 13.53 2.62
C PRO A 79 27.34 12.14 2.72
N ASP A 80 28.45 11.91 2.02
CA ASP A 80 29.12 10.61 2.02
C ASP A 80 29.84 10.26 3.32
N LEU A 81 30.16 11.28 4.13
CA LEU A 81 30.77 11.11 5.46
C LEU A 81 29.79 10.63 6.53
N TYR A 82 28.49 10.52 6.21
CA TYR A 82 27.48 10.06 7.15
C TYR A 82 27.16 8.58 6.99
N THR A 83 27.08 7.87 8.12
CA THR A 83 26.48 6.54 8.17
C THR A 83 25.04 6.59 7.66
N PRO A 84 24.52 5.52 7.01
CA PRO A 84 23.16 5.52 6.48
C PRO A 84 22.09 5.95 7.50
N THR A 85 22.19 5.50 8.75
CA THR A 85 21.29 5.90 9.83
C THR A 85 21.35 7.40 10.14
N LYS A 86 22.54 8.01 10.05
CA LYS A 86 22.73 9.44 10.26
C LYS A 86 22.17 10.26 9.09
N ARG A 87 22.33 9.78 7.84
CA ARG A 87 21.69 10.39 6.66
C ARG A 87 20.17 10.42 6.82
N MET A 88 19.55 9.29 7.18
CA MET A 88 18.11 9.22 7.45
C MET A 88 17.66 10.17 8.56
N ARG A 89 18.41 10.27 9.66
CA ARG A 89 18.11 11.22 10.74
C ARG A 89 18.15 12.68 10.27
N ILE A 90 19.16 13.04 9.47
CA ILE A 90 19.29 14.39 8.91
C ILE A 90 18.14 14.69 7.96
N LEU A 91 17.77 13.72 7.11
CA LEU A 91 16.63 13.80 6.21
C LEU A 91 15.32 14.02 6.97
N TYR A 92 15.01 13.19 7.97
CA TYR A 92 13.81 13.34 8.80
C TYR A 92 13.77 14.68 9.52
N SER A 93 14.89 15.12 10.09
CA SER A 93 15.00 16.43 10.73
C SER A 93 14.80 17.57 9.72
N GLY A 94 15.33 17.45 8.50
CA GLY A 94 15.14 18.41 7.42
C GLY A 94 13.68 18.51 6.99
N LEU A 95 13.05 17.35 6.71
CA LEU A 95 11.63 17.27 6.36
C LEU A 95 10.73 17.79 7.49
N ALA A 96 11.01 17.45 8.76
CA ALA A 96 10.24 17.93 9.90
C ALA A 96 10.34 19.45 10.10
N SER A 97 11.45 20.06 9.66
CA SER A 97 11.69 21.51 9.79
C SER A 97 11.02 22.34 8.69
N THR A 98 10.58 21.73 7.59
CA THR A 98 9.89 22.43 6.50
C THR A 98 8.38 22.37 6.70
N SER A 99 7.67 23.47 6.41
CA SER A 99 6.20 23.50 6.46
C SER A 99 5.59 22.48 5.49
N SER A 100 6.18 22.37 4.29
CA SER A 100 5.76 21.44 3.24
C SER A 100 6.17 19.99 3.47
N GLY A 101 7.30 19.70 4.11
CA GLY A 101 7.79 18.33 4.29
C GLY A 101 7.35 17.68 5.60
N SER A 102 6.95 18.49 6.59
CA SER A 102 6.65 18.00 7.95
C SER A 102 5.51 16.98 7.98
N PHE A 103 4.55 17.05 7.04
CA PHE A 103 3.47 16.07 6.97
C PHE A 103 3.94 14.67 6.59
N LEU A 104 5.08 14.53 5.91
CA LEU A 104 5.62 13.22 5.54
C LEU A 104 6.08 12.45 6.78
N VAL A 105 6.68 13.16 7.72
CA VAL A 105 7.29 12.58 8.92
C VAL A 105 6.37 12.64 10.14
N SER A 106 5.44 13.59 10.19
CA SER A 106 4.55 13.75 11.33
C SER A 106 3.36 12.79 11.27
N LYS A 107 2.89 12.42 12.47
CA LYS A 107 1.62 11.70 12.68
C LYS A 107 0.40 12.62 12.68
N VAL A 108 0.59 13.91 12.37
CA VAL A 108 -0.49 14.89 12.37
C VAL A 108 -1.46 14.53 11.24
N LYS A 109 -2.76 14.50 11.55
CA LYS A 109 -3.81 14.23 10.56
C LYS A 109 -3.77 15.34 9.52
N LEU A 110 -3.71 14.97 8.24
CA LEU A 110 -3.94 15.93 7.16
C LEU A 110 -5.36 16.47 7.27
N THR A 111 -5.48 17.78 7.18
CA THR A 111 -6.77 18.49 7.18
C THR A 111 -7.01 19.05 5.79
N SER A 112 -8.28 19.29 5.43
CA SER A 112 -8.65 19.90 4.14
C SER A 112 -8.05 21.30 3.92
N SER A 113 -7.62 21.97 5.00
CA SER A 113 -6.91 23.25 4.93
C SER A 113 -5.45 23.14 4.47
N MET A 114 -4.88 21.93 4.39
CA MET A 114 -3.51 21.74 3.91
C MET A 114 -3.54 21.49 2.39
N PRO A 115 -3.16 22.48 1.56
CA PRO A 115 -3.23 22.33 0.11
C PRO A 115 -2.26 21.27 -0.39
N ILE A 116 -2.64 20.58 -1.46
CA ILE A 116 -1.73 19.73 -2.23
C ILE A 116 -0.72 20.66 -2.89
N ILE A 117 0.56 20.37 -2.72
CA ILE A 117 1.63 21.16 -3.35
C ILE A 117 1.59 20.87 -4.85
N ASP A 118 1.49 21.94 -5.64
CA ASP A 118 1.53 21.86 -7.10
C ASP A 118 2.86 21.25 -7.56
N PRO A 119 2.83 20.38 -8.59
CA PRO A 119 4.06 19.79 -9.10
C PRO A 119 4.98 20.89 -9.66
N ILE A 120 6.22 20.93 -9.18
CA ILE A 120 7.22 21.86 -9.70
C ILE A 120 7.75 21.27 -11.00
N LEU A 121 7.42 21.92 -12.13
CA LEU A 121 7.99 21.58 -13.43
C LEU A 121 9.30 22.33 -13.60
N GLU A 122 10.40 21.66 -13.26
CA GLU A 122 11.74 22.22 -13.48
C GLU A 122 12.05 22.26 -14.98
N SER A 123 12.44 23.43 -15.47
CA SER A 123 12.95 23.59 -16.82
C SER A 123 14.46 23.34 -16.84
N MET A 124 14.97 22.75 -17.92
CA MET A 124 16.41 22.60 -18.12
C MET A 124 17.10 23.97 -17.99
N PRO A 125 18.17 24.09 -17.17
CA PRO A 125 18.91 25.33 -17.07
C PRO A 125 19.47 25.72 -18.45
N PRO A 126 19.69 27.02 -18.71
CA PRO A 126 20.21 27.49 -19.99
C PRO A 126 21.68 27.04 -20.15
N LEU A 127 21.86 25.81 -20.64
CA LEU A 127 23.16 25.20 -20.92
C LEU A 127 23.47 25.32 -22.42
N GLN A 128 24.74 25.50 -22.76
CA GLN A 128 25.19 25.49 -24.16
C GLN A 128 24.90 24.13 -24.78
N ALA A 129 24.14 24.09 -25.86
CA ALA A 129 23.78 22.83 -26.52
C ALA A 129 25.03 22.17 -27.13
N PRO A 130 25.22 20.85 -26.94
CA PRO A 130 26.29 20.12 -27.61
C PRO A 130 26.09 20.14 -29.13
N ASP A 131 27.19 20.25 -29.87
CA ASP A 131 27.18 20.23 -31.33
C ASP A 131 27.03 18.79 -31.84
N TRP A 132 25.78 18.37 -32.04
CA TRP A 132 25.49 17.02 -32.55
C TRP A 132 25.97 16.79 -33.99
N THR A 133 26.31 17.83 -34.74
CA THR A 133 26.77 17.67 -36.13
C THR A 133 28.09 16.88 -36.21
N LEU A 134 28.92 16.96 -35.17
CA LEU A 134 30.17 16.22 -35.05
C LEU A 134 29.98 14.70 -35.08
N ALA A 135 28.84 14.19 -34.59
CA ALA A 135 28.54 12.76 -34.57
C ALA A 135 28.22 12.20 -35.98
N TYR A 136 27.86 13.06 -36.92
CA TYR A 136 27.46 12.68 -38.29
C TYR A 136 28.57 12.90 -39.32
N GLN A 137 29.74 13.40 -38.92
CA GLN A 137 30.85 13.61 -39.85
C GLN A 137 31.38 12.25 -40.33
N SER A 138 31.33 12.05 -41.65
CA SER A 138 31.89 10.84 -42.26
C SER A 138 33.41 10.83 -42.12
N PRO A 139 34.05 9.67 -41.87
CA PRO A 139 35.50 9.55 -41.68
C PRO A 139 36.34 9.79 -42.96
N ASN A 140 35.75 10.43 -43.98
CA ASN A 140 36.26 10.44 -45.34
C ASN A 140 37.09 11.69 -45.62
N SER A 141 38.28 11.76 -45.03
CA SER A 141 39.41 12.51 -45.59
C SER A 141 40.71 12.09 -44.91
N GLN A 142 41.80 12.05 -45.69
CA GLN A 142 43.14 11.92 -45.12
C GLN A 142 43.42 13.18 -44.30
N LYS A 143 43.18 13.12 -42.98
CA LYS A 143 43.48 14.19 -42.04
C LYS A 143 44.93 14.11 -41.60
N THR A 144 45.59 15.26 -41.47
CA THR A 144 46.93 15.30 -40.87
C THR A 144 46.84 15.00 -39.38
N ARG A 145 47.97 14.60 -38.76
CA ARG A 145 48.04 14.35 -37.31
C ARG A 145 47.55 15.54 -36.49
N GLN A 146 47.86 16.76 -36.92
CA GLN A 146 47.48 17.99 -36.23
C GLN A 146 45.95 18.21 -36.28
N GLN A 147 45.33 18.00 -37.45
CA GLN A 147 43.87 18.10 -37.60
C GLN A 147 43.13 17.08 -36.72
N LEU A 148 43.64 15.85 -36.63
CA LEU A 148 43.06 14.83 -35.74
C LEU A 148 43.18 15.22 -34.26
N GLN A 149 44.26 15.88 -33.85
CA GLN A 149 44.42 16.35 -32.46
C GLN A 149 43.43 17.47 -32.12
N GLU A 150 43.24 18.41 -33.05
CA GLU A 150 42.27 19.49 -32.90
C GLU A 150 40.83 18.96 -32.84
N GLU A 151 40.45 18.09 -33.78
CA GLU A 151 39.15 17.41 -33.79
C GLU A 151 38.90 16.63 -32.49
N ASN A 152 39.89 15.90 -31.99
CA ASN A 152 39.77 15.22 -30.69
C ASN A 152 39.55 16.21 -29.54
N GLY A 153 40.16 17.40 -29.58
CA GLY A 153 39.91 18.46 -28.62
C GLY A 153 38.44 18.92 -28.67
N VAL A 154 37.93 19.20 -29.86
CA VAL A 154 36.52 19.60 -30.07
C VAL A 154 35.57 18.49 -29.61
N LEU A 155 35.81 17.24 -30.00
CA LEU A 155 34.98 16.09 -29.59
C LEU A 155 34.98 15.90 -28.07
N ARG A 156 36.11 16.07 -27.38
CA ARG A 156 36.18 15.97 -25.91
C ARG A 156 35.37 17.06 -25.21
N THR A 157 35.51 18.31 -25.66
CA THR A 157 34.72 19.42 -25.11
C THR A 157 33.22 19.21 -25.33
N ASN A 158 32.84 18.74 -26.53
CA ASN A 158 31.45 18.45 -26.85
C ASN A 158 30.88 17.28 -26.04
N LEU A 159 31.66 16.22 -25.85
CA LEU A 159 31.29 15.09 -24.98
C LEU A 159 31.10 15.55 -23.54
N GLN A 160 31.95 16.44 -23.03
CA GLN A 160 31.80 17.01 -21.69
C GLN A 160 30.51 17.84 -21.58
N MET A 161 30.18 18.64 -22.60
CA MET A 161 28.91 19.37 -22.64
C MET A 161 27.71 18.40 -22.65
N ALA A 162 27.73 17.37 -23.50
CA ALA A 162 26.67 16.36 -23.52
C ALA A 162 26.52 15.67 -22.17
N HIS A 163 27.61 15.36 -21.48
CA HIS A 163 27.57 14.78 -20.12
C HIS A 163 26.91 15.72 -19.11
N ILE A 164 27.20 17.02 -19.15
CA ILE A 164 26.56 18.02 -18.29
C ILE A 164 25.04 18.09 -18.56
N HIS A 165 24.63 18.04 -19.83
CA HIS A 165 23.21 18.02 -20.22
C HIS A 165 22.50 16.78 -19.69
N VAL A 166 23.05 15.59 -19.91
CA VAL A 166 22.48 14.33 -19.42
C VAL A 166 22.33 14.37 -17.90
N HIS A 167 23.39 14.78 -17.19
CA HIS A 167 23.35 14.90 -15.73
C HIS A 167 22.30 15.91 -15.24
N ALA A 168 22.16 17.06 -15.90
CA ALA A 168 21.13 18.05 -15.56
C ALA A 168 19.72 17.49 -15.81
N GLN A 169 19.52 16.78 -16.91
CA GLN A 169 18.25 16.14 -17.25
C GLN A 169 17.88 15.03 -16.27
N ASP A 170 18.85 14.19 -15.89
CA ASP A 170 18.66 13.13 -14.90
C ASP A 170 18.23 13.71 -13.55
N GLY A 171 18.83 14.82 -13.11
CA GLY A 171 18.42 15.53 -11.89
C GLY A 171 16.98 16.04 -11.95
N ILE A 172 16.54 16.60 -13.08
CA ILE A 172 15.15 17.05 -13.29
C ILE A 172 14.18 15.88 -13.24
N ILE A 173 14.52 14.76 -13.88
CA ILE A 173 13.70 13.54 -13.88
C ILE A 173 13.59 12.99 -12.46
N GLU A 174 14.70 12.96 -11.70
CA GLU A 174 14.71 12.56 -10.30
C GLU A 174 13.80 13.44 -9.45
N GLY A 175 13.90 14.77 -9.59
CA GLY A 175 13.04 15.74 -8.89
C GLY A 175 11.56 15.56 -9.21
N ALA A 176 11.22 15.33 -10.49
CA ALA A 176 9.85 15.07 -10.93
C ALA A 176 9.30 13.75 -10.32
N HIS A 177 10.09 12.67 -10.34
CA HIS A 177 9.69 11.40 -9.72
C HIS A 177 9.53 11.52 -8.20
N ALA A 178 10.44 12.21 -7.52
CA ALA A 178 10.33 12.45 -6.08
C ALA A 178 9.04 13.20 -5.74
N THR A 179 8.71 14.24 -6.51
CA THR A 179 7.46 15.01 -6.36
C THR A 179 6.23 14.12 -6.52
N MET A 180 6.21 13.24 -7.52
CA MET A 180 5.11 12.30 -7.75
C MET A 180 4.92 11.32 -6.57
N VAL A 181 6.02 10.83 -5.99
CA VAL A 181 5.96 9.96 -4.80
C VAL A 181 5.39 10.70 -3.60
N VAL A 182 5.84 11.95 -3.35
CA VAL A 182 5.33 12.80 -2.26
C VAL A 182 3.84 13.08 -2.42
N GLN A 183 3.38 13.41 -3.63
CA GLN A 183 1.96 13.64 -3.93
C GLN A 183 1.13 12.37 -3.71
N ASN A 184 1.62 11.20 -4.13
CA ASN A 184 0.94 9.92 -3.89
C ASN A 184 0.79 9.64 -2.39
N ILE A 185 1.85 9.84 -1.59
CA ILE A 185 1.79 9.68 -0.13
C ILE A 185 0.75 10.63 0.48
N HIS A 186 0.70 11.88 0.02
CA HIS A 186 -0.28 12.86 0.47
C HIS A 186 -1.72 12.40 0.16
N LEU A 187 -1.99 11.96 -1.07
CA LEU A 187 -3.30 11.43 -1.48
C LEU A 187 -3.72 10.21 -0.67
N ARG A 188 -2.79 9.27 -0.39
CA ARG A 188 -3.08 8.11 0.45
C ARG A 188 -3.49 8.51 1.87
N LYS A 189 -2.80 9.49 2.47
CA LYS A 189 -3.16 10.00 3.80
C LYS A 189 -4.53 10.70 3.79
N LEU A 190 -4.84 11.49 2.76
CA LEU A 190 -6.16 12.10 2.60
C LEU A 190 -7.27 11.07 2.42
N ASN A 191 -7.07 10.08 1.54
CA ASN A 191 -8.03 8.99 1.34
C ASN A 191 -8.25 8.19 2.62
N GLY A 192 -7.21 7.90 3.40
CA GLY A 192 -7.35 7.25 4.70
C GLY A 192 -8.15 8.09 5.70
N ALA A 193 -7.93 9.41 5.73
CA ALA A 193 -8.70 10.32 6.58
C ALA A 193 -10.18 10.43 6.15
N LEU A 194 -10.43 10.45 4.83
CA LEU A 194 -11.77 10.48 4.25
C LEU A 194 -12.51 9.16 4.49
N TYR A 195 -11.85 8.03 4.22
CA TYR A 195 -12.38 6.70 4.51
C TYR A 195 -12.77 6.59 5.99
N ALA A 196 -11.88 6.96 6.91
CA ALA A 196 -12.21 6.96 8.34
C ALA A 196 -13.41 7.84 8.69
N LYS A 197 -13.65 8.94 7.96
CA LYS A 197 -14.84 9.79 8.14
C LYS A 197 -16.12 9.20 7.55
N GLU A 198 -16.00 8.47 6.45
CA GLU A 198 -17.13 7.79 5.80
C GLU A 198 -17.52 6.50 6.53
N THR A 199 -16.53 5.77 7.06
CA THR A 199 -16.69 4.52 7.83
C THR A 199 -16.85 4.74 9.31
N ASP A 200 -16.58 5.95 9.82
CA ASP A 200 -17.23 6.49 11.03
C ASP A 200 -18.74 6.67 10.76
N LYS A 201 -19.41 5.60 10.30
CA LYS A 201 -20.85 5.38 10.36
C LYS A 201 -21.20 5.44 11.83
N SER A 202 -21.56 6.63 12.31
CA SER A 202 -22.13 6.90 13.63
C SER A 202 -21.68 5.84 14.63
N SER A 203 -20.37 5.77 14.94
CA SER A 203 -19.92 4.83 15.95
C SER A 203 -20.82 5.12 17.13
N ASP A 204 -21.76 4.19 17.36
CA ASP A 204 -22.82 4.30 18.34
C ASP A 204 -22.05 4.69 19.56
N ARG A 205 -22.17 5.96 20.01
CA ARG A 205 -21.17 6.69 20.81
C ARG A 205 -21.11 6.00 22.16
N THR A 206 -20.52 4.82 22.16
CA THR A 206 -20.64 3.78 23.16
C THR A 206 -19.56 4.18 24.10
N PHE A 207 -19.95 5.06 25.02
CA PHE A 207 -19.30 5.40 26.27
C PHE A 207 -18.07 4.49 26.48
N THR A 208 -16.93 4.91 25.93
CA THR A 208 -15.67 4.20 26.11
C THR A 208 -15.22 4.58 27.51
N ILE A 209 -15.70 3.80 28.47
CA ILE A 209 -15.16 3.85 29.83
C ILE A 209 -13.71 3.40 29.71
N ASP A 210 -12.81 4.35 29.86
CA ASP A 210 -11.37 4.14 29.86
C ASP A 210 -11.01 3.30 31.09
N THR A 211 -10.95 1.97 30.92
CA THR A 211 -10.67 0.99 32.00
C THR A 211 -9.29 1.16 32.62
N SER A 212 -8.41 1.96 32.00
CA SER A 212 -7.08 2.27 32.52
C SER A 212 -7.10 3.20 33.73
N LYS A 213 -8.22 3.92 33.96
CA LYS A 213 -8.39 4.81 35.11
C LYS A 213 -9.43 4.21 36.04
N ALA A 214 -8.99 3.83 37.24
CA ALA A 214 -9.84 3.37 38.34
C ALA A 214 -10.78 4.51 38.79
N THR A 215 -11.83 4.73 37.99
CA THR A 215 -12.85 5.74 38.23
C THR A 215 -14.08 4.98 38.72
N VAL A 216 -14.44 5.16 40.00
CA VAL A 216 -15.60 4.48 40.58
C VAL A 216 -16.86 5.21 40.12
N TYR A 217 -17.54 4.66 39.12
CA TYR A 217 -18.82 5.19 38.64
C TYR A 217 -19.96 4.70 39.54
N THR A 218 -20.60 5.62 40.27
CA THR A 218 -21.61 5.30 41.29
C THR A 218 -23.06 5.42 40.81
N LYS A 219 -23.30 5.72 39.53
CA LYS A 219 -24.66 5.80 38.96
C LYS A 219 -25.07 4.48 38.31
N ASP A 220 -26.25 3.99 38.65
CA ASP A 220 -26.81 2.72 38.15
C ASP A 220 -26.94 2.68 36.62
N ASP A 221 -27.12 3.83 35.97
CA ASP A 221 -27.17 3.97 34.51
C ASP A 221 -25.89 3.43 33.82
N ILE A 222 -24.73 3.60 34.45
CA ILE A 222 -23.45 3.15 33.90
C ILE A 222 -23.30 1.64 34.05
N ARG A 223 -23.77 1.08 35.18
CA ARG A 223 -23.79 -0.39 35.39
C ARG A 223 -24.70 -1.06 34.37
N ASN A 224 -25.91 -0.51 34.16
CA ASN A 224 -26.85 -1.02 33.17
C ASN A 224 -26.27 -0.97 31.76
N GLY A 225 -25.61 0.13 31.37
CA GLY A 225 -24.94 0.24 30.07
C GLY A 225 -23.81 -0.79 29.86
N ILE A 226 -23.06 -1.13 30.92
CA ILE A 226 -22.04 -2.19 30.85
C ILE A 226 -22.69 -3.56 30.64
N TYR A 227 -23.77 -3.87 31.38
CA TYR A 227 -24.50 -5.12 31.24
C TYR A 227 -25.13 -5.27 29.84
N GLU A 228 -25.78 -4.24 29.34
CA GLU A 228 -26.36 -4.24 27.98
C GLU A 228 -25.28 -4.45 26.91
N LYS A 229 -24.11 -3.82 27.05
CA LYS A 229 -22.98 -4.01 26.15
C LYS A 229 -22.44 -5.43 26.21
N GLN A 230 -22.30 -6.02 27.41
CA GLN A 230 -21.89 -7.42 27.57
C GLN A 230 -22.91 -8.38 26.97
N GLN A 231 -24.21 -8.13 27.17
CA GLN A 231 -25.28 -8.94 26.56
C GLN A 231 -25.28 -8.84 25.03
N ARG A 232 -25.13 -7.63 24.47
CA ARG A 232 -24.97 -7.44 23.02
C ARG A 232 -23.76 -8.18 22.47
N LYS A 233 -22.60 -8.09 23.15
CA LYS A 233 -21.39 -8.83 22.77
C LYS A 233 -21.60 -10.34 22.83
N ALA A 234 -22.23 -10.85 23.90
CA ALA A 234 -22.53 -12.25 24.07
C ALA A 234 -23.53 -12.76 23.00
N ALA A 235 -24.57 -11.98 22.70
CA ALA A 235 -25.54 -12.30 21.65
C ALA A 235 -24.89 -12.32 20.25
N ALA A 236 -24.07 -11.32 19.93
CA ALA A 236 -23.33 -11.28 18.67
C ALA A 236 -22.33 -12.44 18.55
N ALA A 237 -21.62 -12.80 19.62
CA ALA A 237 -20.72 -13.95 19.64
C ALA A 237 -21.49 -15.28 19.48
N ALA A 238 -22.66 -15.42 20.13
CA ALA A 238 -23.51 -16.58 19.99
C ALA A 238 -24.07 -16.72 18.56
N GLU A 239 -24.47 -15.61 17.93
CA GLU A 239 -24.93 -15.59 16.54
C GLU A 239 -23.79 -15.91 15.55
N LYS A 240 -22.59 -15.34 15.75
CA LYS A 240 -21.40 -15.70 14.95
C LYS A 240 -21.12 -17.20 15.04
N LYS A 241 -21.17 -17.76 16.25
CA LYS A 241 -20.97 -19.19 16.47
C LYS A 241 -22.07 -20.03 15.80
N SER A 242 -23.34 -19.65 15.91
CA SER A 242 -24.44 -20.40 15.26
C SER A 242 -24.33 -20.35 13.73
N ARG A 243 -23.91 -19.21 13.16
CA ARG A 243 -23.63 -19.07 11.73
C ARG A 243 -22.45 -19.97 11.30
N GLN A 244 -21.38 -20.01 12.10
CA GLN A 244 -20.23 -20.87 11.83
C GLN A 244 -20.62 -22.36 11.88
N ASP A 245 -21.36 -22.78 12.92
CA ASP A 245 -21.85 -24.15 13.06
C ASP A 245 -22.76 -24.54 11.87
N ALA A 246 -23.62 -23.62 11.41
CA ALA A 246 -24.45 -23.83 10.22
C ALA A 246 -23.61 -23.99 8.94
N ARG A 247 -22.54 -23.21 8.76
CA ARG A 247 -21.60 -23.35 7.64
C ARG A 247 -20.88 -24.70 7.66
N VAL A 248 -20.39 -25.12 8.83
CA VAL A 248 -19.73 -26.43 9.01
C VAL A 248 -20.71 -27.57 8.71
N ALA A 249 -21.95 -27.48 9.21
CA ALA A 249 -22.98 -28.48 8.95
C ALA A 249 -23.33 -28.56 7.45
N LYS A 250 -23.48 -27.43 6.76
CA LYS A 250 -23.75 -27.36 5.31
C LYS A 250 -22.60 -27.96 4.50
N LYS A 251 -21.34 -27.67 4.87
CA LYS A 251 -20.14 -28.26 4.25
C LYS A 251 -20.12 -29.78 4.44
N GLY A 252 -20.40 -30.27 5.64
CA GLY A 252 -20.49 -31.71 5.93
C GLY A 252 -21.59 -32.42 5.15
N ALA A 253 -22.77 -31.81 5.04
CA ALA A 253 -23.87 -32.37 4.25
C ALA A 253 -23.54 -32.43 2.74
N ARG A 254 -22.89 -31.40 2.19
CA ARG A 254 -22.40 -31.38 0.80
C ARG A 254 -21.39 -32.49 0.53
N ALA A 255 -20.44 -32.72 1.45
CA ALA A 255 -19.43 -33.76 1.31
C ALA A 255 -20.04 -35.16 1.24
N LYS A 256 -21.00 -35.48 2.13
CA LYS A 256 -21.71 -36.78 2.12
C LYS A 256 -22.45 -37.04 0.81
N LEU A 257 -23.16 -36.04 0.28
CA LEU A 257 -23.86 -36.19 -1.00
C LEU A 257 -22.90 -36.36 -2.19
N GLU A 258 -21.70 -35.78 -2.11
CA GLU A 258 -20.66 -35.98 -3.13
C GLU A 258 -20.09 -37.39 -3.09
N GLU A 259 -19.86 -37.95 -1.90
CA GLU A 259 -19.43 -39.34 -1.71
C GLU A 259 -20.48 -40.33 -2.24
N GLU A 260 -21.76 -40.13 -1.90
CA GLU A 260 -22.86 -40.93 -2.44
C GLU A 260 -22.93 -40.85 -3.96
N TRP A 261 -22.73 -39.65 -4.53
CA TRP A 261 -22.73 -39.47 -5.97
C TRP A 261 -21.55 -40.18 -6.66
N LYS A 262 -20.36 -40.17 -6.05
CA LYS A 262 -19.21 -40.94 -6.52
C LYS A 262 -19.50 -42.44 -6.52
N ALA A 263 -20.12 -42.96 -5.45
CA ALA A 263 -20.52 -44.36 -5.37
C ALA A 263 -21.56 -44.74 -6.46
N ILE A 264 -22.54 -43.87 -6.72
CA ILE A 264 -23.53 -44.06 -7.79
C ILE A 264 -22.86 -44.12 -9.17
N LYS A 265 -21.89 -43.24 -9.45
CA LYS A 265 -21.12 -43.26 -10.70
C LYS A 265 -20.36 -44.56 -10.89
N VAL A 266 -19.62 -45.01 -9.87
CA VAL A 266 -18.86 -46.27 -9.93
C VAL A 266 -19.79 -47.47 -10.16
N ARG A 267 -20.94 -47.52 -9.49
CA ARG A 267 -21.95 -48.57 -9.72
C ARG A 267 -22.51 -48.52 -11.15
N HIS A 268 -22.75 -47.33 -11.69
CA HIS A 268 -23.24 -47.17 -13.05
C HIS A 268 -22.20 -47.58 -14.09
N GLU A 269 -20.94 -47.22 -13.91
CA GLU A 269 -19.82 -47.63 -14.78
C GLU A 269 -19.74 -49.15 -14.86
N LYS A 270 -19.71 -49.85 -13.71
CA LYS A 270 -19.75 -51.32 -13.65
C LYS A 270 -20.98 -51.91 -14.35
N ALA A 271 -22.15 -51.29 -14.17
CA ALA A 271 -23.37 -51.75 -14.84
C ALA A 271 -23.32 -51.56 -16.37
N VAL A 272 -22.69 -50.49 -16.84
CA VAL A 272 -22.48 -50.23 -18.27
C VAL A 272 -21.46 -51.21 -18.86
N GLU A 273 -20.39 -51.53 -18.14
CA GLU A 273 -19.42 -52.55 -18.54
C GLU A 273 -20.07 -53.93 -18.69
N LEU A 274 -20.82 -54.39 -17.68
CA LEU A 274 -21.55 -55.65 -17.74
C LEU A 274 -22.58 -55.66 -18.89
N TRP A 275 -23.27 -54.55 -19.11
CA TRP A 275 -24.21 -54.42 -20.22
C TRP A 275 -23.52 -54.50 -21.59
N LYS A 276 -22.33 -53.90 -21.75
CA LYS A 276 -21.55 -54.01 -22.98
C LYS A 276 -21.14 -55.46 -23.25
N LEU A 277 -20.65 -56.16 -22.22
CA LEU A 277 -20.29 -57.59 -22.34
C LEU A 277 -21.51 -58.45 -22.71
N ASP A 278 -22.69 -58.21 -22.12
CA ASP A 278 -23.92 -58.95 -22.48
C ASP A 278 -24.37 -58.62 -23.91
N CYS A 279 -24.23 -57.36 -24.34
CA CYS A 279 -24.51 -56.95 -25.71
C CYS A 279 -23.56 -57.62 -26.72
N GLU A 280 -22.27 -57.67 -26.44
CA GLU A 280 -21.27 -58.33 -27.29
C GLU A 280 -21.57 -59.83 -27.40
N LYS A 281 -21.90 -60.48 -26.27
CA LYS A 281 -22.30 -61.88 -26.25
C LYS A 281 -23.55 -62.14 -27.11
N ARG A 282 -24.63 -61.36 -26.92
CA ARG A 282 -25.86 -61.50 -27.73
C ARG A 282 -25.66 -61.18 -29.21
N ALA A 283 -24.76 -60.25 -29.52
CA ALA A 283 -24.39 -59.94 -30.90
C ALA A 283 -23.70 -61.15 -31.56
N SER A 284 -22.83 -61.86 -30.83
CA SER A 284 -22.20 -63.10 -31.33
C SER A 284 -23.20 -64.25 -31.53
N GLU A 285 -24.31 -64.24 -30.77
CA GLU A 285 -25.41 -65.21 -30.89
C GLU A 285 -26.42 -64.85 -32.02
N GLY A 286 -26.20 -63.75 -32.76
CA GLY A 286 -27.05 -63.35 -33.89
C GLY A 286 -28.38 -62.69 -33.50
N VAL A 287 -28.51 -62.20 -32.26
CA VAL A 287 -29.73 -61.52 -31.80
C VAL A 287 -29.94 -60.21 -32.56
N LEU A 288 -31.18 -59.97 -33.03
CA LEU A 288 -31.54 -58.74 -33.74
C LEU A 288 -31.40 -57.50 -32.84
N LYS A 289 -30.94 -56.37 -33.39
CA LYS A 289 -30.70 -55.12 -32.65
C LYS A 289 -31.91 -54.60 -31.84
N LYS A 290 -33.13 -54.90 -32.28
CA LYS A 290 -34.37 -54.51 -31.60
C LYS A 290 -34.58 -55.23 -30.26
N ASP A 291 -33.98 -56.41 -30.10
CA ASP A 291 -34.11 -57.28 -28.92
C ASP A 291 -32.89 -57.14 -27.97
N MET A 292 -32.03 -56.16 -28.23
CA MET A 292 -30.88 -55.85 -27.37
C MET A 292 -31.34 -55.22 -26.05
N PRO A 293 -30.71 -55.55 -24.92
CA PRO A 293 -31.05 -54.95 -23.64
C PRO A 293 -30.86 -53.45 -23.68
N LYS A 294 -31.77 -52.70 -23.04
CA LYS A 294 -31.66 -51.23 -22.95
C LYS A 294 -30.43 -50.84 -22.13
N LYS A 295 -29.71 -49.82 -22.58
CA LYS A 295 -28.56 -49.27 -21.85
C LYS A 295 -28.98 -48.83 -20.45
N PRO A 296 -28.24 -49.20 -19.39
CA PRO A 296 -28.49 -48.71 -18.04
C PRO A 296 -28.56 -47.17 -18.02
N LYS A 297 -29.49 -46.62 -17.23
CA LYS A 297 -29.62 -45.16 -17.04
C LYS A 297 -28.91 -44.74 -15.75
N LEU A 298 -28.19 -43.63 -15.79
CA LEU A 298 -27.58 -43.05 -14.61
C LEU A 298 -28.67 -42.46 -13.70
N GLN A 299 -28.62 -42.77 -12.40
CA GLN A 299 -29.52 -42.17 -11.41
C GLN A 299 -29.23 -40.66 -11.30
N ARG A 300 -30.23 -39.86 -10.95
CA ARG A 300 -30.04 -38.40 -10.77
C ARG A 300 -29.14 -38.14 -9.56
N LYS A 301 -28.36 -37.07 -9.62
CA LYS A 301 -27.52 -36.63 -8.50
C LYS A 301 -28.42 -36.34 -7.27
N PRO A 302 -28.08 -36.88 -6.09
CA PRO A 302 -28.75 -36.50 -4.84
C PRO A 302 -28.71 -34.99 -4.64
N LYS A 303 -29.84 -34.39 -4.24
CA LYS A 303 -29.96 -32.97 -3.93
C LYS A 303 -29.93 -32.76 -2.42
N LEU A 304 -29.46 -31.58 -2.00
CA LEU A 304 -29.59 -31.16 -0.60
C LEU A 304 -31.08 -31.02 -0.25
N PRO A 305 -31.47 -31.35 0.99
CA PRO A 305 -32.81 -31.03 1.46
C PRO A 305 -33.00 -29.50 1.50
N PRO A 306 -34.18 -28.98 1.11
CA PRO A 306 -34.45 -27.53 1.05
C PRO A 306 -34.13 -26.79 2.35
N SER A 307 -34.28 -27.45 3.50
CA SER A 307 -33.99 -26.90 4.83
C SER A 307 -32.51 -26.50 5.05
N LEU A 308 -31.59 -26.96 4.22
CA LEU A 308 -30.16 -26.59 4.26
C LEU A 308 -29.76 -25.62 3.12
N GLU A 309 -30.68 -25.32 2.21
CA GLU A 309 -30.43 -24.51 1.02
C GLU A 309 -30.83 -23.05 1.25
N GLU A 310 -31.90 -22.80 2.02
CA GLU A 310 -32.53 -21.49 2.21
C GLU A 310 -31.79 -20.53 3.17
N THR A 311 -30.79 -21.00 3.93
CA THR A 311 -30.20 -20.21 5.04
C THR A 311 -28.97 -19.38 4.71
N VAL A 312 -28.56 -19.27 3.45
CA VAL A 312 -27.37 -18.47 3.10
C VAL A 312 -27.63 -17.72 1.81
N ASP A 313 -28.17 -16.50 1.95
CA ASP A 313 -27.91 -15.45 0.96
C ASP A 313 -26.42 -15.13 1.07
N ASP A 314 -25.70 -15.38 -0.02
CA ASP A 314 -24.25 -15.26 -0.16
C ASP A 314 -23.81 -13.78 -0.12
N GLU A 315 -23.89 -13.13 1.04
CA GLU A 315 -23.00 -12.01 1.34
C GLU A 315 -21.69 -12.56 1.91
N GLU A 316 -20.92 -13.15 1.01
CA GLU A 316 -19.50 -13.46 1.13
C GLU A 316 -18.73 -12.13 1.13
N VAL A 317 -18.90 -11.33 2.19
CA VAL A 317 -17.96 -10.25 2.51
C VAL A 317 -16.87 -10.91 3.35
N ASP A 318 -15.77 -11.15 2.67
CA ASP A 318 -14.49 -11.63 3.20
C ASP A 318 -13.88 -10.54 4.10
N ASP A 319 -14.53 -10.26 5.24
CA ASP A 319 -13.97 -9.43 6.31
C ASP A 319 -13.00 -10.29 7.13
N GLU A 320 -11.95 -10.79 6.48
CA GLU A 320 -10.66 -11.07 7.14
C GLU A 320 -10.02 -9.71 7.48
N GLU A 321 -10.62 -8.95 8.40
CA GLU A 321 -9.91 -7.89 9.09
C GLU A 321 -8.92 -8.57 10.05
N ASP A 322 -7.67 -8.61 9.60
CA ASP A 322 -6.44 -8.81 10.36
C ASP A 322 -6.52 -8.12 11.74
N ASP A 323 -6.95 -8.88 12.75
CA ASP A 323 -6.79 -8.54 14.17
C ASP A 323 -5.39 -8.96 14.66
N GLU A 324 -4.37 -8.86 13.81
CA GLU A 324 -2.95 -8.90 14.20
C GLU A 324 -2.47 -7.50 14.56
N ASN A 325 -3.02 -6.94 15.65
CA ASN A 325 -2.31 -5.97 16.48
C ASN A 325 -2.46 -6.40 17.94
N GLU A 326 -1.96 -7.60 18.21
CA GLU A 326 -1.59 -8.01 19.56
C GLU A 326 -0.33 -7.23 19.94
N LEU A 327 -0.49 -6.37 20.95
CA LEU A 327 0.50 -5.44 21.45
C LEU A 327 1.68 -6.17 22.10
N ASP A 328 2.88 -5.90 21.61
CA ASP A 328 4.15 -5.89 22.36
C ASP A 328 4.87 -4.54 22.15
#